data_AF-A0A7S0QYL6-F1
#
_entry.id   AF-A0A7S0QYL6-F1
#
_cell.length_a   1.000
_cell.length_b   1.000
_cell.length_c   1.000
_cell.angle_alpha   90.00
_cell.angle_beta   90.00
_cell.angle_gamma   90.00
#
_symmetry.space_group_name_H-M   'P 1'
#
loop_
_entity.id
_entity.type
_entity.pdbx_description
1 polymer ?
#
loop_
_entity_poly.entity_id
_entity_poly.type
_entity_poly.pdbx_seq_one_letter_code
_entity_poly.pdbx_strand_id
1 'polypeptide(L)'
;NFTVWLADDGADDVEATGEGNMSLPQSFDLIVRRVNQAPSFVIAVANLSVAEGAGEQLVRRFATQMRAGPGDEASQRLSFAVERVETLRGPWGGEGLLLSWNLSATTGDLRFAVAPFRHGRFRITVALRDDGGTALSGQDTARATVELEVAATRGFAAAEAEYEVTVLETRLLVDELFPGLLSRPNLTALAPSERLAGGGLAYYV
;
A
#
# COMPACT_ATOMS: atom_id res chain seq x y z
N ASN A 1 15.53 24.18 35.16
CA ASN A 1 15.34 25.42 35.92
C ASN A 1 16.43 26.40 35.55
N PHE A 2 16.05 27.57 35.03
CA PHE A 2 16.96 28.71 34.94
C PHE A 2 16.41 29.86 35.78
N THR A 3 17.31 30.58 36.41
CA THR A 3 16.99 31.69 37.30
C THR A 3 17.32 33.00 36.60
N VAL A 4 16.37 33.93 36.61
CA VAL A 4 16.52 35.26 36.02
C VAL A 4 16.28 36.31 37.11
N TRP A 5 17.10 37.35 37.12
CA TRP A 5 16.85 38.58 37.86
C TRP A 5 17.02 39.75 36.89
N LEU A 6 16.31 40.84 37.17
CA LEU A 6 16.47 42.10 36.47
C LEU A 6 17.44 42.95 37.28
N ALA A 7 18.38 43.61 36.61
CA ALA A 7 19.24 44.61 37.22
C ALA A 7 18.89 45.98 36.64
N ASP A 8 18.74 46.97 37.52
CA ASP A 8 18.55 48.37 37.15
C ASP A 8 19.93 49.05 36.97
N ASP A 9 20.05 49.98 36.01
CA ASP A 9 21.30 50.70 35.71
C ASP A 9 21.40 52.08 36.39
N GLY A 10 20.45 52.39 37.28
CA GLY A 10 20.49 53.55 38.15
C GLY A 10 21.72 53.55 39.07
N ALA A 11 22.18 54.76 39.44
CA ALA A 11 23.19 54.90 40.48
C ALA A 11 22.53 54.71 41.85
N ASP A 12 23.14 53.87 42.71
CA ASP A 12 22.74 53.77 44.12
C ASP A 12 22.77 55.18 44.73
N ASP A 13 21.59 55.72 45.03
CA ASP A 13 21.45 56.96 45.77
C ASP A 13 22.05 56.74 47.17
N VAL A 14 23.20 57.39 47.40
CA VAL A 14 24.00 57.30 48.64
C VAL A 14 23.22 57.79 49.88
N GLU A 15 22.00 58.27 49.71
CA GLU A 15 21.05 58.60 50.78
C GLU A 15 19.89 57.59 50.85
N ALA A 16 20.22 56.38 51.33
CA ALA A 16 19.36 55.60 52.23
C ALA A 16 17.88 55.36 51.85
N THR A 17 17.59 54.78 50.68
CA THR A 17 16.33 54.04 50.46
C THR A 17 16.51 52.52 50.48
N GLY A 18 17.75 52.00 50.44
CA GLY A 18 18.01 50.56 50.59
C GLY A 18 17.38 49.70 49.48
N GLU A 19 17.04 50.30 48.35
CA GLU A 19 16.51 49.59 47.19
C GLU A 19 17.71 49.09 46.38
N GLY A 20 18.04 47.81 46.54
CA GLY A 20 19.08 47.20 45.70
C GLY A 20 18.63 47.20 44.24
N ASN A 21 19.53 47.57 43.32
CA ASN A 21 19.28 47.59 41.86
C ASN A 21 19.10 46.19 41.24
N MET A 22 18.65 45.20 42.01
CA MET A 22 18.39 43.84 41.54
C MET A 22 17.03 43.35 42.04
N SER A 23 16.23 42.81 41.13
CA SER A 23 15.00 42.12 41.50
C SER A 23 15.30 40.82 42.26
N LEU A 24 14.30 40.31 42.99
CA LEU A 24 14.38 38.94 43.48
C LEU A 24 14.50 37.96 42.29
N PRO A 25 15.30 36.88 42.43
CA PRO A 25 15.42 35.88 41.39
C PRO A 25 14.08 35.16 41.16
N GLN A 26 13.67 35.03 39.91
CA GLN A 26 12.56 34.16 39.50
C GLN A 26 13.09 32.92 38.80
N SER A 27 12.48 31.77 39.10
CA SER A 27 12.83 30.47 38.52
C SER A 27 11.79 30.04 37.50
N PHE A 28 12.27 29.50 36.38
CA PHE A 28 11.43 28.97 35.31
C PHE A 28 11.84 27.55 34.93
N ASP A 29 10.86 26.71 34.66
CA ASP A 29 11.08 25.39 34.09
C ASP A 29 10.93 25.41 32.57
N LEU A 30 11.99 24.96 31.90
CA LEU A 30 11.98 24.67 30.47
C LEU A 30 11.76 23.17 30.28
N ILE A 31 10.59 22.80 29.76
CA ILE A 31 10.29 21.41 29.41
C ILE A 31 10.62 21.20 27.93
N VAL A 32 11.72 20.51 27.65
CA VAL A 32 12.04 20.03 26.30
C VAL A 32 11.43 18.64 26.14
N ARG A 33 10.42 18.52 25.28
CA ARG A 33 9.80 17.23 24.95
C ARG A 33 10.61 16.55 23.84
N ARG A 34 10.83 15.25 23.98
CA ARG A 34 11.36 14.44 22.87
C ARG A 34 10.30 14.31 21.79
N VAL A 35 10.74 14.34 20.54
CA VAL A 35 9.90 14.20 19.34
C VAL A 35 10.42 13.00 18.58
N ASN A 36 9.50 12.10 18.23
CA ASN A 36 9.83 10.86 17.54
C ASN A 36 10.53 11.13 16.21
N GLN A 37 11.64 10.45 15.93
CA GLN A 37 12.32 10.51 14.65
C GLN A 37 11.99 9.28 13.80
N ALA A 38 11.92 9.49 12.47
CA ALA A 38 11.55 8.42 11.55
C ALA A 38 12.54 7.25 11.62
N PRO A 39 12.06 6.00 11.40
CA PRO A 39 12.93 4.86 11.33
C PRO A 39 13.76 4.90 10.04
N SER A 40 14.72 4.00 9.92
CA SER A 40 15.55 3.89 8.71
C SER A 40 15.80 2.43 8.36
N PHE A 41 15.91 2.14 7.06
CA PHE A 41 16.29 0.83 6.54
C PHE A 41 16.78 0.95 5.09
N VAL A 42 17.42 -0.11 4.61
CA VAL A 42 17.91 -0.23 3.23
C VAL A 42 17.39 -1.51 2.61
N ILE A 43 16.78 -1.43 1.43
CA ILE A 43 16.46 -2.60 0.61
C ILE A 43 17.74 -3.02 -0.13
N ALA A 44 18.14 -4.28 0.03
CA ALA A 44 19.40 -4.81 -0.50
C ALA A 44 19.35 -5.13 -2.00
N VAL A 45 18.15 -5.32 -2.56
CA VAL A 45 17.93 -5.66 -3.98
C VAL A 45 16.95 -4.69 -4.63
N ALA A 46 17.34 -4.09 -5.75
CA ALA A 46 16.49 -3.13 -6.45
C ALA A 46 15.31 -3.79 -7.20
N ASN A 47 15.51 -5.04 -7.65
CA ASN A 47 14.55 -5.77 -8.47
C ASN A 47 14.39 -7.21 -7.97
N LEU A 48 13.15 -7.69 -7.94
CA LEU A 48 12.76 -9.08 -7.75
C LEU A 48 12.23 -9.63 -9.08
N SER A 49 12.45 -10.92 -9.32
CA SER A 49 11.83 -11.62 -10.45
C SER A 49 11.30 -12.96 -9.99
N VAL A 50 10.06 -13.27 -10.38
CA VAL A 50 9.40 -14.52 -10.02
C VAL A 50 8.46 -14.95 -11.15
N ALA A 51 8.21 -16.24 -11.29
CA ALA A 51 7.13 -16.75 -12.12
C ALA A 51 5.75 -16.47 -11.48
N GLU A 52 4.74 -16.14 -12.29
CA GLU A 52 3.36 -16.11 -11.80
C GLU A 52 2.95 -17.46 -11.20
N GLY A 53 2.16 -17.43 -10.13
CA GLY A 53 1.73 -18.64 -9.43
C GLY A 53 2.87 -19.47 -8.85
N ALA A 54 4.10 -18.95 -8.81
CA ALA A 54 5.17 -19.57 -8.04
C ALA A 54 4.73 -19.63 -6.57
N GLY A 55 5.04 -20.74 -5.89
CA GLY A 55 4.83 -20.86 -4.46
C GLY A 55 5.64 -19.83 -3.67
N GLU A 56 5.65 -19.97 -2.34
CA GLU A 56 6.38 -19.04 -1.46
C GLU A 56 7.85 -18.89 -1.88
N GLN A 57 8.27 -17.65 -2.08
CA GLN A 57 9.64 -17.23 -2.33
C GLN A 57 10.27 -16.73 -1.04
N LEU A 58 11.56 -17.01 -0.85
CA LEU A 58 12.36 -16.49 0.27
C LEU A 58 13.54 -15.67 -0.24
N VAL A 59 13.59 -14.40 0.14
CA VAL A 59 14.73 -13.51 -0.12
C VAL A 59 15.38 -13.15 1.22
N ARG A 60 16.56 -13.75 1.47
CA ARG A 60 17.29 -13.51 2.71
C ARG A 60 17.90 -12.12 2.73
N ARG A 61 17.85 -11.46 3.89
CA ARG A 61 18.42 -10.11 4.10
C ARG A 61 17.94 -9.10 3.06
N PHE A 62 16.67 -9.20 2.67
CA PHE A 62 16.00 -8.28 1.75
C PHE A 62 16.03 -6.84 2.27
N ALA A 63 15.75 -6.65 3.56
CA ALA A 63 15.94 -5.38 4.25
C ALA A 63 17.14 -5.47 5.21
N THR A 64 17.92 -4.39 5.28
CA THR A 64 19.10 -4.28 6.16
C THR A 64 19.14 -2.91 6.82
N GLN A 65 20.05 -2.74 7.78
CA GLN A 65 20.28 -1.47 8.50
C GLN A 65 18.99 -0.88 9.12
N MET A 66 18.09 -1.75 9.58
CA MET A 66 16.84 -1.36 10.23
C MET A 66 17.14 -0.72 11.58
N ARG A 67 16.67 0.51 11.80
CA ARG A 67 16.80 1.26 13.06
C ARG A 67 15.49 1.99 13.33
N ALA A 68 15.05 1.98 14.58
CA ALA A 68 13.89 2.76 15.03
C ALA A 68 14.13 4.27 14.95
N GLY A 69 15.35 4.69 15.23
CA GLY A 69 15.76 6.10 15.21
C GLY A 69 17.14 6.25 15.82
N PRO A 70 17.49 7.46 16.29
CA PRO A 70 18.63 7.73 17.15
C PRO A 70 18.64 6.87 18.44
N GLY A 71 19.75 6.94 19.19
CA GLY A 71 20.01 6.03 20.29
C GLY A 71 18.96 6.05 21.40
N ASP A 72 18.28 7.18 21.61
CA ASP A 72 17.20 7.34 22.58
C ASP A 72 15.86 6.72 22.14
N GLU A 73 15.77 6.26 20.90
CA GLU A 73 14.59 5.60 20.32
C GLU A 73 14.82 4.11 20.03
N ALA A 74 16.00 3.58 20.37
CA ALA A 74 16.42 2.21 20.03
C ALA A 74 15.51 1.10 20.61
N SER A 75 14.69 1.40 21.62
CA SER A 75 13.75 0.46 22.23
C SER A 75 12.38 0.40 21.53
N GLN A 76 12.10 1.31 20.62
CA GLN A 76 10.84 1.31 19.86
C GLN A 76 10.76 0.09 18.94
N ARG A 77 9.54 -0.42 18.74
CA ARG A 77 9.30 -1.66 18.00
C ARG A 77 9.08 -1.36 16.53
N LEU A 78 9.78 -2.10 15.67
CA LEU A 78 9.67 -1.98 14.22
C LEU A 78 8.68 -2.96 13.62
N SER A 79 7.95 -2.53 12.60
CA SER A 79 7.04 -3.35 11.80
C SER A 79 7.07 -2.96 10.32
N PHE A 80 6.94 -3.94 9.43
CA PHE A 80 6.85 -3.68 7.99
C PHE A 80 5.43 -3.87 7.47
N ALA A 81 5.08 -3.08 6.46
CA ALA A 81 3.86 -3.24 5.68
C ALA A 81 4.10 -2.90 4.20
N VAL A 82 3.28 -3.47 3.32
CA VAL A 82 3.15 -2.99 1.94
C VAL A 82 2.12 -1.87 1.94
N GLU A 83 2.52 -0.67 1.54
CA GLU A 83 1.59 0.47 1.43
C GLU A 83 0.97 0.57 0.05
N ARG A 84 1.71 0.19 -1.00
CA ARG A 84 1.26 0.34 -2.38
C ARG A 84 1.89 -0.70 -3.30
N VAL A 85 1.10 -1.17 -4.25
CA VAL A 85 1.55 -1.93 -5.41
C VAL A 85 1.06 -1.20 -6.66
N GLU A 86 1.98 -0.61 -7.41
CA GLU A 86 1.73 0.15 -8.63
C GLU A 86 2.10 -0.68 -9.85
N THR A 87 1.22 -0.77 -10.85
CA THR A 87 1.54 -1.42 -12.12
C THR A 87 2.41 -0.50 -12.96
N LEU A 88 3.57 -0.99 -13.37
CA LEU A 88 4.47 -0.32 -14.32
C LEU A 88 4.27 -0.84 -15.74
N ARG A 89 4.04 -2.15 -15.90
CA ARG A 89 3.82 -2.80 -17.20
C ARG A 89 2.94 -4.04 -17.04
N GLY A 90 2.03 -4.26 -17.97
CA GLY A 90 1.18 -5.45 -18.03
C GLY A 90 -0.31 -5.10 -17.91
N PRO A 91 -1.21 -6.04 -18.21
CA PRO A 91 -2.65 -5.78 -18.22
C PRO A 91 -3.30 -5.84 -16.82
N TRP A 92 -2.57 -6.25 -15.77
CA TRP A 92 -3.12 -6.36 -14.41
C TRP A 92 -2.74 -5.20 -13.50
N GLY A 93 -3.67 -4.78 -12.66
CA GLY A 93 -3.43 -3.92 -11.50
C GLY A 93 -2.60 -4.62 -10.42
N GLY A 94 -2.09 -3.86 -9.46
CA GLY A 94 -1.43 -4.42 -8.26
C GLY A 94 -2.39 -5.11 -7.27
N GLU A 95 -3.70 -4.89 -7.42
CA GLU A 95 -4.73 -5.58 -6.66
C GLU A 95 -4.68 -7.10 -6.92
N GLY A 96 -4.73 -7.89 -5.85
CA GLY A 96 -4.67 -9.34 -5.92
C GLY A 96 -3.34 -9.93 -6.44
N LEU A 97 -2.30 -9.11 -6.67
CA LEU A 97 -1.00 -9.60 -7.13
C LEU A 97 -0.30 -10.44 -6.06
N LEU A 98 -0.25 -9.93 -4.83
CA LEU A 98 0.45 -10.56 -3.70
C LEU A 98 -0.53 -11.42 -2.92
N LEU A 99 -0.32 -12.74 -2.90
CA LEU A 99 -1.05 -13.66 -2.02
C LEU A 99 -0.52 -13.59 -0.58
N SER A 100 0.79 -13.32 -0.43
CA SER A 100 1.43 -13.07 0.84
C SER A 100 2.60 -12.11 0.67
N TRP A 101 2.86 -11.32 1.72
CA TRP A 101 4.06 -10.50 1.86
C TRP A 101 4.41 -10.38 3.35
N ASN A 102 5.49 -11.03 3.76
CA ASN A 102 5.99 -11.03 5.13
C ASN A 102 7.47 -10.64 5.14
N LEU A 103 7.75 -9.42 5.58
CA LEU A 103 9.10 -8.91 5.76
C LEU A 103 9.41 -8.82 7.24
N SER A 104 10.42 -9.56 7.70
CA SER A 104 10.82 -9.55 9.10
C SER A 104 11.57 -8.26 9.46
N ALA A 105 11.09 -7.53 10.47
CA ALA A 105 11.80 -6.39 11.04
C ALA A 105 13.02 -6.79 11.91
N THR A 106 13.22 -8.08 12.17
CA THR A 106 14.32 -8.60 12.98
C THR A 106 15.44 -9.15 12.11
N THR A 107 15.11 -10.03 11.16
CA THR A 107 16.12 -10.66 10.29
C THR A 107 16.29 -9.95 8.96
N GLY A 108 15.29 -9.18 8.53
CA GLY A 108 15.24 -8.56 7.20
C GLY A 108 14.88 -9.53 6.08
N ASP A 109 14.48 -10.78 6.40
CA ASP A 109 14.09 -11.75 5.39
C ASP A 109 12.67 -11.48 4.87
N LEU A 110 12.51 -11.53 3.55
CA LEU A 110 11.23 -11.42 2.87
C LEU A 110 10.73 -12.81 2.46
N ARG A 111 9.51 -13.15 2.86
CA ARG A 111 8.71 -14.23 2.28
C ARG A 111 7.53 -13.65 1.52
N PHE A 112 7.32 -14.08 0.28
CA PHE A 112 6.18 -13.60 -0.51
C PHE A 112 5.71 -14.65 -1.51
N ALA A 113 4.46 -14.57 -1.94
CA ALA A 113 3.91 -15.37 -3.01
C ALA A 113 3.07 -14.48 -3.93
N VAL A 114 3.13 -14.74 -5.23
CA VAL A 114 2.36 -14.02 -6.24
C VAL A 114 1.21 -14.88 -6.76
N ALA A 115 0.11 -14.24 -7.11
CA ALA A 115 -1.04 -14.93 -7.67
C ALA A 115 -0.72 -15.58 -9.03
N PRO A 116 -1.34 -16.72 -9.36
CA PRO A 116 -1.31 -17.28 -10.70
C PRO A 116 -2.07 -16.38 -11.70
N PHE A 117 -1.73 -16.47 -12.98
CA PHE A 117 -2.38 -15.72 -14.07
C PHE A 117 -2.31 -14.19 -13.91
N ARG A 118 -1.29 -13.71 -13.21
CA ARG A 118 -0.99 -12.29 -12.95
C ARG A 118 0.48 -12.08 -13.29
N HIS A 119 0.78 -11.37 -14.37
CA HIS A 119 2.17 -11.10 -14.79
C HIS A 119 2.39 -9.64 -15.18
N GLY A 120 3.65 -9.23 -15.26
CA GLY A 120 4.01 -7.84 -15.56
C GLY A 120 5.04 -7.29 -14.58
N ARG A 121 5.27 -5.99 -14.67
CA ARG A 121 6.22 -5.25 -13.83
C ARG A 121 5.45 -4.37 -12.86
N PHE A 122 5.80 -4.47 -11.59
CA PHE A 122 5.14 -3.75 -10.51
C PHE A 122 6.16 -3.02 -9.65
N ARG A 123 5.78 -1.86 -9.11
CA ARG A 123 6.53 -1.16 -8.06
C ARG A 123 5.83 -1.37 -6.74
N ILE A 124 6.54 -1.93 -5.77
CA ILE A 124 6.05 -2.18 -4.42
C ILE A 124 6.66 -1.12 -3.51
N THR A 125 5.82 -0.34 -2.84
CA THR A 125 6.22 0.57 -1.76
C THR A 125 6.08 -0.14 -0.44
N VAL A 126 7.21 -0.34 0.23
CA VAL A 126 7.31 -0.95 1.55
C VAL A 126 7.52 0.15 2.59
N ALA A 127 6.76 0.10 3.68
CA ALA A 127 6.93 1.00 4.82
C ALA A 127 7.48 0.25 6.02
N LEU A 128 8.49 0.82 6.66
CA LEU A 128 8.94 0.49 8.01
C LEU A 128 8.31 1.48 8.98
N ARG A 129 7.69 0.98 10.05
CA ARG A 129 7.04 1.79 11.07
C ARG A 129 7.55 1.46 12.46
N ASP A 130 7.88 2.48 13.26
CA ASP A 130 8.12 2.37 14.70
C ASP A 130 6.85 2.66 15.52
N ASP A 131 6.90 2.46 16.84
CA ASP A 131 5.79 2.70 17.77
C ASP A 131 5.92 4.02 18.57
N GLY A 132 6.82 4.93 18.19
CA GLY A 132 7.00 6.24 18.83
C GLY A 132 5.94 7.28 18.46
N GLY A 133 5.20 7.06 17.36
CA GLY A 133 4.05 7.86 16.94
C GLY A 133 4.41 9.22 16.32
N THR A 134 3.38 10.07 16.12
CA THR A 134 3.48 11.31 15.30
C THR A 134 3.14 12.61 16.04
N ALA A 135 3.05 12.57 17.37
CA ALA A 135 2.78 13.76 18.18
C ALA A 135 3.91 14.79 18.03
N LEU A 136 3.57 16.09 18.13
CA LEU A 136 4.54 17.19 18.05
C LEU A 136 5.38 17.18 16.75
N SER A 137 4.76 16.79 15.63
CA SER A 137 5.44 16.62 14.34
C SER A 137 6.46 15.48 14.31
N GLY A 138 6.32 14.50 15.22
CA GLY A 138 7.06 13.24 15.16
C GLY A 138 6.77 12.47 13.88
N GLN A 139 7.73 11.65 13.46
CA GLN A 139 7.61 10.80 12.28
C GLN A 139 7.87 9.36 12.71
N ASP A 140 6.95 8.45 12.38
CA ASP A 140 7.05 7.04 12.77
C ASP A 140 7.25 6.10 11.57
N THR A 141 7.43 6.66 10.36
CA THR A 141 7.36 5.88 9.11
C THR A 141 8.47 6.25 8.14
N ALA A 142 9.16 5.24 7.61
CA ALA A 142 10.07 5.34 6.48
C ALA A 142 9.65 4.44 5.33
N ARG A 143 9.93 4.84 4.10
CA ARG A 143 9.47 4.14 2.88
C ARG A 143 10.63 3.84 1.95
N ALA A 144 10.54 2.69 1.28
CA ALA A 144 11.41 2.34 0.17
C ALA A 144 10.61 1.61 -0.90
N THR A 145 11.11 1.62 -2.13
CA THR A 145 10.48 0.96 -3.27
C THR A 145 11.36 -0.18 -3.78
N VAL A 146 10.72 -1.23 -4.26
CA VAL A 146 11.34 -2.33 -5.00
C VAL A 146 10.50 -2.62 -6.23
N GLU A 147 11.14 -3.01 -7.33
CA GLU A 147 10.40 -3.48 -8.49
C GLU A 147 10.30 -5.00 -8.49
N LEU A 148 9.15 -5.52 -8.89
CA LEU A 148 8.86 -6.93 -9.03
C LEU A 148 8.45 -7.23 -10.47
N GLU A 149 9.25 -8.02 -11.16
CA GLU A 149 8.90 -8.61 -12.45
C GLU A 149 8.26 -9.98 -12.21
N VAL A 150 6.98 -10.11 -12.55
CA VAL A 150 6.28 -11.38 -12.56
C VAL A 150 6.22 -11.91 -13.98
N ALA A 151 6.93 -12.99 -14.25
CA ALA A 151 7.01 -13.62 -15.57
C ALA A 151 5.81 -14.54 -15.80
N ALA A 152 5.22 -14.46 -16.99
CA ALA A 152 4.21 -15.42 -17.42
C ALA A 152 4.83 -16.81 -17.55
N THR A 153 4.20 -17.85 -16.98
CA THR A 153 4.79 -19.21 -16.96
C THR A 153 4.49 -20.03 -18.20
N ARG A 154 3.47 -19.65 -18.96
CA ARG A 154 3.19 -20.08 -20.33
C ARG A 154 2.10 -19.17 -20.87
N GLY A 155 2.39 -18.43 -21.94
CA GLY A 155 1.34 -17.85 -22.75
C GLY A 155 0.51 -19.01 -23.28
N PHE A 156 -0.74 -19.14 -22.85
CA PHE A 156 -1.73 -19.46 -23.86
C PHE A 156 -1.56 -18.33 -24.87
N ALA A 157 -1.08 -18.63 -26.06
CA ALA A 157 -1.48 -17.81 -27.18
C ALA A 157 -2.98 -17.65 -27.00
N ALA A 158 -3.46 -16.42 -26.83
CA ALA A 158 -4.83 -16.13 -27.14
C ALA A 158 -4.94 -16.46 -28.63
N ALA A 159 -5.13 -17.75 -28.95
CA ALA A 159 -6.02 -18.07 -30.03
C ALA A 159 -7.32 -17.41 -29.56
N GLU A 160 -7.55 -16.18 -30.06
CA GLU A 160 -8.90 -15.79 -30.40
C GLU A 160 -9.42 -16.93 -31.28
N ALA A 161 -9.93 -17.98 -30.64
CA ALA A 161 -10.87 -18.85 -31.28
C ALA A 161 -12.11 -17.97 -31.38
N GLU A 162 -12.15 -17.16 -32.44
CA GLU A 162 -13.40 -16.87 -33.13
C GLU A 162 -14.03 -18.25 -33.36
N TYR A 163 -14.86 -18.69 -32.42
CA TYR A 163 -15.76 -19.79 -32.66
C TYR A 163 -16.84 -19.21 -33.56
N GLU A 164 -16.59 -19.21 -34.86
CA GLU A 164 -17.66 -19.05 -35.84
C GLU A 164 -18.53 -20.31 -35.73
N VAL A 165 -19.49 -20.28 -34.80
CA VAL A 165 -20.46 -21.36 -34.66
C VAL A 165 -21.48 -21.18 -35.79
N THR A 166 -21.26 -21.86 -36.91
CA THR A 166 -22.31 -22.01 -37.92
C THR A 166 -23.36 -22.99 -37.37
N VAL A 167 -24.41 -22.46 -36.76
CA VAL A 167 -25.54 -23.29 -36.35
C VAL A 167 -26.45 -23.51 -37.55
N LEU A 168 -26.57 -24.76 -38.01
CA LEU A 168 -27.59 -25.14 -38.98
C LEU A 168 -28.97 -25.00 -38.31
N GLU A 169 -29.85 -24.21 -38.93
CA GLU A 169 -31.20 -23.86 -38.42
C GLU A 169 -32.11 -25.08 -38.13
N THR A 170 -31.71 -26.29 -38.50
CA THR A 170 -32.54 -27.48 -38.42
C THR A 170 -32.43 -28.25 -37.10
N ARG A 171 -31.64 -27.80 -36.10
CA ARG A 171 -31.57 -28.52 -34.81
C ARG A 171 -31.14 -27.71 -33.58
N LEU A 172 -31.63 -26.48 -33.41
CA LEU A 172 -31.47 -25.72 -32.16
C LEU A 172 -32.52 -26.14 -31.12
N LEU A 173 -32.21 -27.14 -30.30
CA LEU A 173 -32.78 -27.24 -28.95
C LEU A 173 -31.98 -26.28 -28.06
N VAL A 174 -32.42 -25.02 -28.01
CA VAL A 174 -31.83 -23.94 -27.19
C VAL A 174 -31.66 -24.34 -25.72
N ASP A 175 -32.41 -25.34 -25.24
CA ASP A 175 -32.36 -25.83 -23.86
C ASP A 175 -31.06 -26.60 -23.52
N GLU A 176 -30.31 -27.15 -24.49
CA GLU A 176 -29.11 -27.96 -24.19
C GLU A 176 -27.81 -27.16 -24.02
N LEU A 177 -27.71 -25.95 -24.61
CA LEU A 177 -26.46 -25.20 -24.60
C LEU A 177 -26.31 -24.25 -23.40
N PHE A 178 -27.42 -23.82 -22.79
CA PHE A 178 -27.39 -22.93 -21.62
C PHE A 178 -28.60 -23.16 -20.68
N PRO A 179 -28.62 -24.24 -19.87
CA PRO A 179 -29.71 -24.46 -18.93
C PRO A 179 -29.79 -23.31 -17.91
N GLY A 180 -30.88 -22.54 -17.98
CA GLY A 180 -31.22 -21.50 -17.00
C GLY A 180 -30.92 -20.05 -17.40
N LEU A 181 -30.37 -19.76 -18.59
CA LEU A 181 -30.03 -18.38 -18.99
C LEU A 181 -31.22 -17.60 -19.58
N LEU A 182 -32.29 -18.27 -20.01
CA LEU A 182 -33.49 -17.64 -20.55
C LEU A 182 -34.73 -18.06 -19.74
N SER A 183 -35.20 -17.19 -18.84
CA SER A 183 -36.57 -17.28 -18.35
C SER A 183 -37.50 -16.96 -19.52
N ARG A 184 -38.31 -17.94 -19.96
CA ARG A 184 -39.24 -17.78 -21.09
C ARG A 184 -40.08 -16.51 -20.88
N PRO A 185 -39.98 -15.47 -21.73
CA PRO A 185 -40.90 -14.34 -21.63
C PRO A 185 -42.30 -14.79 -22.05
N ASN A 186 -43.31 -14.25 -21.37
CA ASN A 186 -44.71 -14.52 -21.66
C ASN A 186 -45.08 -13.87 -23.01
N LEU A 187 -45.32 -14.68 -24.04
CA LEU A 187 -45.42 -14.28 -25.46
C LEU A 187 -46.68 -13.48 -25.84
N THR A 188 -47.51 -13.08 -24.88
CA THR A 188 -48.77 -12.38 -25.12
C THR A 188 -48.68 -10.85 -25.12
N ALA A 189 -47.51 -10.24 -24.87
CA ALA A 189 -47.37 -8.80 -24.64
C ALA A 189 -46.57 -7.99 -25.69
N LEU A 190 -46.13 -8.59 -26.82
CA LEU A 190 -45.31 -7.88 -27.81
C LEU A 190 -46.15 -7.25 -28.93
N ALA A 191 -45.81 -6.00 -29.29
CA ALA A 191 -46.50 -5.26 -30.35
C ALA A 191 -46.16 -5.85 -31.74
N PRO A 192 -47.06 -5.75 -32.75
CA PRO A 192 -46.84 -6.35 -34.08
C PRO A 192 -45.56 -5.88 -34.79
N SER A 193 -45.08 -4.67 -34.48
CA SER A 193 -43.85 -4.10 -35.04
C SER A 193 -42.56 -4.75 -34.54
N GLU A 194 -42.62 -5.57 -33.49
CA GLU A 194 -41.47 -6.29 -32.91
C GLU A 194 -41.38 -7.74 -33.43
N ARG A 195 -42.22 -8.13 -34.39
CA ARG A 195 -42.26 -9.46 -35.00
C ARG A 195 -41.65 -9.43 -36.40
N LEU A 196 -40.67 -10.28 -36.67
CA LEU A 196 -40.12 -10.43 -38.03
C LEU A 196 -41.06 -11.27 -38.91
N ALA A 197 -41.06 -11.00 -40.22
CA ALA A 197 -41.85 -11.72 -41.21
C ALA A 197 -41.42 -13.19 -41.26
N GLY A 198 -42.22 -14.07 -40.64
CA GLY A 198 -41.90 -15.48 -40.41
C GLY A 198 -42.14 -15.95 -38.97
N GLY A 199 -42.46 -15.05 -38.03
CA GLY A 199 -42.82 -15.43 -36.66
C GLY A 199 -41.64 -15.65 -35.71
N GLY A 200 -40.42 -15.29 -36.11
CA GLY A 200 -39.25 -15.28 -35.25
C GLY A 200 -39.13 -13.99 -34.42
N LEU A 201 -38.61 -14.12 -33.21
CA LEU A 201 -38.25 -12.99 -32.33
C LEU A 201 -36.83 -12.52 -32.64
N ALA A 202 -36.61 -11.20 -32.69
CA ALA A 202 -35.28 -10.63 -32.63
C ALA A 202 -34.82 -10.58 -31.16
N TYR A 203 -33.74 -11.27 -30.82
CA TYR A 203 -33.06 -11.10 -29.54
C TYR A 203 -31.95 -10.06 -29.74
N TYR A 204 -32.02 -8.93 -29.05
CA TYR A 204 -30.90 -8.00 -28.95
C TYR A 204 -30.06 -8.39 -27.73
N VAL A 205 -28.75 -8.51 -27.93
CA VAL A 205 -27.74 -8.50 -26.88
C VAL A 205 -27.29 -7.06 -26.67
#